data_AF-A0A927QEV3-F1
#
_entry.id   AF-A0A927QEV3-F1
#
_cell.length_a   1.000
_cell.length_b   1.000
_cell.length_c   1.000
_cell.angle_alpha   90.00
_cell.angle_beta   90.00
_cell.angle_gamma   90.00
#
_symmetry.space_group_name_H-M   'P 1'
#
loop_
_entity.id
_entity.type
_entity.pdbx_description
1 polymer ?
#
loop_
_entity_poly.entity_id
_entity_poly.type
_entity_poly.pdbx_seq_one_letter_code
_entity_poly.pdbx_strand_id
1 'polypeptide(L)'
;QATGLDVSRRALAVTAALLAGGATAVKNESSGVTCGRERWLALASEAAAAETADDLVGALVRAWVVPVIHDGEVYYSCGMHLLGEADVELAPKSAAVPEPELLWEWVTTMEIASYYLLTEQPDHGVQNGEGFRIAQDATRWIMNRVECERFEDDDFFHNPYGYWRLTPAARDPRRGTRLKRRNPRTTYGTRRKG
;
A
#
# COMPACT_ATOMS: atom_id res chain seq x y z
N GLN A 1 -21.68 -12.04 11.41
CA GLN A 1 -21.10 -12.77 10.27
C GLN A 1 -19.59 -12.78 10.44
N ALA A 2 -18.85 -13.76 9.88
CA ALA A 2 -17.39 -13.74 9.93
C ALA A 2 -16.87 -12.57 9.09
N THR A 3 -15.84 -11.86 9.57
CA THR A 3 -15.18 -10.78 8.82
C THR A 3 -14.34 -11.36 7.67
N GLY A 4 -13.90 -10.51 6.73
CA GLY A 4 -12.94 -10.90 5.70
C GLY A 4 -11.71 -11.56 6.33
N LEU A 5 -11.09 -10.89 7.31
CA LEU A 5 -9.92 -11.39 8.06
C LEU A 5 -10.17 -12.75 8.74
N ASP A 6 -11.35 -12.97 9.33
CA ASP A 6 -11.69 -14.26 9.95
C ASP A 6 -11.70 -15.40 8.91
N VAL A 7 -12.25 -15.13 7.73
CA VAL A 7 -12.30 -16.09 6.62
C VAL A 7 -10.89 -16.32 6.07
N SER A 8 -10.09 -15.28 5.84
CA SER A 8 -8.72 -15.42 5.34
C SER A 8 -7.83 -16.18 6.31
N ARG A 9 -7.98 -15.96 7.63
CA ARG A 9 -7.25 -16.71 8.66
C ARG A 9 -7.59 -18.20 8.63
N ARG A 10 -8.87 -18.54 8.51
CA ARG A 10 -9.31 -19.94 8.39
C ARG A 10 -8.84 -20.58 7.09
N ALA A 11 -8.90 -19.86 5.98
CA ALA A 11 -8.38 -20.32 4.69
C ALA A 11 -6.87 -20.62 4.79
N LEU A 12 -6.09 -19.76 5.47
CA LEU A 12 -4.66 -19.98 5.66
C LEU A 12 -4.37 -21.22 6.51
N ALA A 13 -5.19 -21.46 7.55
CA ALA A 13 -5.11 -22.67 8.35
C ALA A 13 -5.43 -23.93 7.54
N VAL A 14 -6.43 -23.88 6.64
CA VAL A 14 -6.73 -24.98 5.70
C VAL A 14 -5.58 -25.23 4.75
N THR A 15 -4.99 -24.18 4.17
CA THR A 15 -3.78 -24.27 3.33
C THR A 15 -2.65 -25.01 4.07
N ALA A 16 -2.38 -24.63 5.32
CA ALA A 16 -1.36 -25.30 6.13
C ALA A 16 -1.70 -26.78 6.40
N ALA A 17 -2.96 -27.09 6.72
CA ALA A 17 -3.41 -28.46 6.96
C ALA A 17 -3.27 -29.35 5.71
N LEU A 18 -3.60 -28.82 4.51
CA LEU A 18 -3.43 -29.53 3.25
C LEU A 18 -1.95 -29.81 2.94
N LEU A 19 -1.08 -28.82 3.13
CA LEU A 19 0.37 -29.00 2.95
C LEU A 19 0.93 -30.01 3.95
N ALA A 20 0.53 -29.94 5.21
CA ALA A 20 0.89 -30.93 6.22
C ALA A 20 0.38 -32.34 5.86
N GLY A 21 -0.79 -32.44 5.23
CA GLY A 21 -1.39 -33.67 4.72
C GLY A 21 -0.81 -34.20 3.41
N GLY A 22 0.21 -33.56 2.84
CA GLY A 22 0.94 -34.06 1.66
C GLY A 22 0.63 -33.33 0.35
N ALA A 23 -0.16 -32.25 0.36
CA ALA A 23 -0.28 -31.40 -0.82
C ALA A 23 1.10 -30.87 -1.25
N THR A 24 1.37 -30.90 -2.55
CA THR A 24 2.68 -30.52 -3.12
C THR A 24 2.85 -29.01 -3.21
N ALA A 25 1.78 -28.27 -3.53
CA ALA A 25 1.79 -26.82 -3.69
C ALA A 25 0.39 -26.24 -3.47
N VAL A 26 0.32 -24.93 -3.20
CA VAL A 26 -0.91 -24.14 -3.10
C VAL A 26 -0.69 -22.82 -3.85
N LYS A 27 -1.71 -22.41 -4.61
CA LYS A 27 -1.81 -21.12 -5.31
C LYS A 27 -3.13 -20.47 -4.92
N ASN A 28 -3.11 -19.15 -4.68
CA ASN A 28 -4.31 -18.36 -4.59
C ASN A 28 -4.66 -17.82 -6.00
N GLU A 29 -5.83 -18.18 -6.54
CA GLU A 29 -6.23 -17.71 -7.87
C GLU A 29 -6.75 -16.27 -7.85
N SER A 30 -7.37 -15.83 -6.76
CA SER A 30 -7.95 -14.49 -6.62
C SER A 30 -6.94 -13.35 -6.50
N SER A 31 -5.69 -13.64 -6.18
CA SER A 31 -4.61 -12.65 -6.16
C SER A 31 -3.35 -13.08 -6.92
N GLY A 32 -3.29 -14.34 -7.36
CA GLY A 32 -2.12 -14.91 -8.01
C GLY A 32 -0.97 -15.24 -7.05
N VAL A 33 -1.12 -15.02 -5.73
CA VAL A 33 -0.04 -15.31 -4.76
C VAL A 33 0.30 -16.80 -4.76
N THR A 34 1.59 -17.07 -4.89
CA THR A 34 2.19 -18.40 -4.75
C THR A 34 3.52 -18.28 -4.02
N CYS A 35 3.78 -19.19 -3.09
CA CYS A 35 5.06 -19.28 -2.40
C CYS A 35 5.39 -20.72 -2.03
N GLY A 36 6.62 -20.95 -1.57
CA GLY A 36 7.07 -22.28 -1.17
C GLY A 36 6.31 -22.80 0.06
N ARG A 37 6.24 -24.14 0.18
CA ARG A 37 5.60 -24.85 1.31
C ARG A 37 5.95 -24.25 2.67
N GLU A 38 7.24 -24.09 2.96
CA GLU A 38 7.70 -23.57 4.27
C GLU A 38 7.23 -22.14 4.52
N ARG A 39 7.12 -21.32 3.47
CA ARG A 39 6.59 -19.96 3.59
C ARG A 39 5.10 -19.96 3.92
N TRP A 40 4.31 -20.82 3.28
CA TRP A 40 2.90 -20.98 3.64
C TRP A 40 2.70 -21.43 5.08
N LEU A 41 3.48 -22.42 5.54
CA LEU A 41 3.41 -22.90 6.92
C LEU A 41 3.85 -21.85 7.93
N ALA A 42 4.91 -21.08 7.62
CA ALA A 42 5.35 -19.98 8.46
C ALA A 42 4.27 -18.89 8.59
N LEU A 43 3.68 -18.44 7.47
CA LEU A 43 2.60 -17.45 7.49
C LEU A 43 1.37 -17.94 8.26
N ALA A 44 1.00 -19.22 8.12
CA ALA A 44 -0.08 -19.80 8.89
C ALA A 44 0.23 -19.86 10.40
N SER A 45 1.47 -20.18 10.76
CA SER A 45 1.93 -20.17 12.15
C SER A 45 1.92 -18.75 12.74
N GLU A 46 2.40 -17.75 11.99
CA GLU A 46 2.35 -16.34 12.36
C GLU A 46 0.91 -15.89 12.59
N ALA A 47 0.00 -16.17 11.65
CA ALA A 47 -1.42 -15.85 11.78
C ALA A 47 -2.11 -16.60 12.94
N ALA A 48 -1.68 -17.83 13.25
CA ALA A 48 -2.20 -18.58 14.38
C ALA A 48 -1.72 -17.99 15.73
N ALA A 49 -0.46 -17.56 15.79
CA ALA A 49 0.16 -16.99 16.98
C ALA A 49 -0.10 -15.49 17.19
N ALA A 50 -0.71 -14.80 16.22
CA ALA A 50 -1.01 -13.37 16.30
C ALA A 50 -1.80 -13.01 17.58
N GLU A 51 -1.23 -12.11 18.38
CA GLU A 51 -1.82 -11.60 19.62
C GLU A 51 -2.55 -10.27 19.39
N THR A 52 -2.16 -9.53 18.34
CA THR A 52 -2.77 -8.25 17.95
C THR A 52 -3.41 -8.32 16.57
N ALA A 53 -4.26 -7.33 16.26
CA ALA A 53 -4.83 -7.16 14.93
C ALA A 53 -3.72 -6.92 13.89
N ASP A 54 -2.71 -6.14 14.24
CA ASP A 54 -1.59 -5.79 13.35
C ASP A 54 -0.76 -7.02 13.00
N ASP A 55 -0.48 -7.90 13.96
CA ASP A 55 0.23 -9.16 13.72
C ASP A 55 -0.53 -10.05 12.73
N LEU A 56 -1.85 -10.16 12.93
CA LEU A 56 -2.72 -10.95 12.07
C LEU A 56 -2.77 -10.36 10.66
N VAL A 57 -3.02 -9.06 10.54
CA VAL A 57 -3.05 -8.36 9.25
C VAL A 57 -1.73 -8.52 8.52
N GLY A 58 -0.59 -8.39 9.22
CA GLY A 58 0.72 -8.56 8.59
C GLY A 58 0.93 -9.96 8.01
N ALA A 59 0.54 -11.01 8.72
CA ALA A 59 0.61 -12.37 8.18
C ALA A 59 -0.33 -12.55 6.98
N LEU A 60 -1.55 -12.04 7.06
CA LEU A 60 -2.57 -12.20 6.02
C LEU A 60 -2.28 -11.39 4.75
N VAL A 61 -1.78 -10.15 4.86
CA VAL A 61 -1.35 -9.35 3.70
C VAL A 61 -0.24 -10.08 2.95
N ARG A 62 0.77 -10.60 3.65
CA ARG A 62 1.86 -11.36 3.02
C ARG A 62 1.41 -12.71 2.42
N ALA A 63 0.33 -13.27 2.93
CA ALA A 63 -0.24 -14.53 2.43
C ALA A 63 -1.10 -14.31 1.19
N TRP A 64 -1.82 -13.19 1.10
CA TRP A 64 -2.93 -13.05 0.17
C TRP A 64 -2.83 -11.89 -0.81
N VAL A 65 -1.95 -10.92 -0.58
CA VAL A 65 -1.89 -9.69 -1.38
C VAL A 65 -0.60 -9.63 -2.16
N VAL A 66 -0.71 -9.43 -3.48
CA VAL A 66 0.42 -8.97 -4.29
C VAL A 66 0.53 -7.46 -4.08
N PRO A 67 1.65 -6.95 -3.52
CA PRO A 67 1.69 -5.57 -3.03
C PRO A 67 1.68 -4.55 -4.17
N VAL A 68 2.31 -4.87 -5.29
CA VAL A 68 2.45 -3.95 -6.44
C VAL A 68 2.49 -4.72 -7.75
N ILE A 69 1.59 -4.36 -8.67
CA ILE A 69 1.51 -4.75 -10.08
C ILE A 69 1.48 -3.46 -10.90
N HIS A 70 2.12 -3.45 -12.07
CA HIS A 70 2.08 -2.32 -12.99
C HIS A 70 1.39 -2.74 -14.28
N ASP A 71 0.30 -2.06 -14.67
CA ASP A 71 -0.44 -2.33 -15.92
C ASP A 71 0.01 -1.46 -17.10
N GLY A 72 0.98 -0.56 -16.90
CA GLY A 72 1.45 0.38 -17.90
C GLY A 72 0.98 1.81 -17.67
N GLU A 73 -0.03 2.03 -16.81
CA GLU A 73 -0.53 3.36 -16.46
C GLU A 73 -0.43 3.63 -14.95
N VAL A 74 -0.77 2.64 -14.13
CA VAL A 74 -0.83 2.77 -12.67
C VAL A 74 -0.18 1.57 -11.99
N TYR A 75 0.14 1.76 -10.72
CA TYR A 75 0.59 0.68 -9.84
C TYR A 75 -0.58 0.28 -8.95
N TYR A 76 -0.88 -1.00 -8.79
CA TYR A 76 -1.98 -1.46 -7.94
C TYR A 76 -1.62 -2.71 -7.14
N SER A 77 -2.21 -2.86 -5.95
CA SER A 77 -2.20 -4.12 -5.22
C SER A 77 -3.29 -5.04 -5.76
N CYS A 78 -3.17 -6.34 -5.51
CA CYS A 78 -4.22 -7.30 -5.81
C CYS A 78 -4.37 -8.30 -4.66
N GLY A 79 -5.60 -8.44 -4.15
CA GLY A 79 -5.96 -9.44 -3.14
C GLY A 79 -6.51 -8.87 -1.84
N MET A 80 -6.62 -7.54 -1.70
CA MET A 80 -7.20 -6.94 -0.48
C MET A 80 -8.66 -7.34 -0.25
N HIS A 81 -9.41 -7.70 -1.31
CA HIS A 81 -10.78 -8.21 -1.18
C HIS A 81 -10.86 -9.51 -0.39
N LEU A 82 -9.79 -10.34 -0.41
CA LEU A 82 -9.71 -11.55 0.40
C LEU A 82 -9.65 -11.23 1.90
N LEU A 83 -9.29 -9.99 2.25
CA LEU A 83 -9.25 -9.43 3.60
C LEU A 83 -10.49 -8.57 3.90
N GLY A 84 -11.37 -8.37 2.91
CA GLY A 84 -12.59 -7.56 3.03
C GLY A 84 -12.42 -6.08 2.71
N GLU A 85 -11.40 -5.68 1.92
CA GLU A 85 -11.13 -4.27 1.63
C GLU A 85 -10.75 -4.01 0.15
N ALA A 86 -10.82 -2.74 -0.26
CA ALA A 86 -10.35 -2.28 -1.56
C ALA A 86 -8.83 -2.42 -1.70
N ASP A 87 -8.39 -2.67 -2.91
CA ASP A 87 -6.98 -2.64 -3.26
C ASP A 87 -6.46 -1.18 -3.29
N VAL A 88 -5.14 -1.01 -3.12
CA VAL A 88 -4.51 0.29 -3.23
C VAL A 88 -4.05 0.48 -4.67
N GLU A 89 -4.33 1.64 -5.25
CA GLU A 89 -3.84 2.00 -6.58
C GLU A 89 -3.11 3.34 -6.52
N LEU A 90 -1.87 3.38 -6.97
CA LEU A 90 -1.06 4.58 -7.03
C LEU A 90 -0.98 5.01 -8.50
N ALA A 91 -1.57 6.18 -8.77
CA ALA A 91 -1.62 6.78 -10.11
C ALA A 91 -0.66 7.98 -10.16
N PRO A 92 0.64 7.75 -10.43
CA PRO A 92 1.58 8.85 -10.58
C PRO A 92 1.22 9.65 -11.83
N LYS A 93 1.51 10.95 -11.85
CA LYS A 93 1.23 11.81 -13.03
C LYS A 93 1.95 11.38 -14.32
N SER A 94 2.92 10.48 -14.21
CA SER A 94 3.76 9.99 -15.29
C SER A 94 3.71 8.47 -15.28
N ALA A 95 3.37 7.87 -16.43
CA ALA A 95 3.42 6.43 -16.67
C ALA A 95 4.85 5.91 -16.93
N ALA A 96 5.86 6.79 -16.98
CA ALA A 96 7.24 6.37 -17.10
C ALA A 96 7.69 5.59 -15.86
N VAL A 97 8.46 4.52 -16.07
CA VAL A 97 9.09 3.77 -14.97
C VAL A 97 9.98 4.74 -14.16
N PRO A 98 9.75 4.87 -12.85
CA PRO A 98 10.53 5.77 -12.01
C PRO A 98 11.96 5.23 -11.80
N GLU A 99 12.86 6.11 -11.40
CA GLU A 99 14.16 5.70 -10.86
C GLU A 99 13.98 4.79 -9.64
N PRO A 100 14.92 3.85 -9.35
CA PRO A 100 14.76 2.83 -8.33
C PRO A 100 14.35 3.36 -6.94
N GLU A 101 14.93 4.47 -6.49
CA GLU A 101 14.62 5.05 -5.17
C GLU A 101 13.17 5.52 -5.08
N LEU A 102 12.64 6.11 -6.15
CA LEU A 102 11.26 6.56 -6.22
C LEU A 102 10.29 5.38 -6.34
N LEU A 103 10.69 4.31 -7.05
CA LEU A 103 9.94 3.06 -7.08
C LEU A 103 9.78 2.48 -5.68
N TRP A 104 10.86 2.43 -4.90
CA TRP A 104 10.82 1.96 -3.51
C TRP A 104 9.92 2.82 -2.62
N GLU A 105 9.93 4.14 -2.78
CA GLU A 105 9.00 5.04 -2.09
C GLU A 105 7.55 4.71 -2.43
N TRP A 106 7.24 4.45 -3.70
CA TRP A 106 5.88 4.10 -4.15
C TRP A 106 5.43 2.75 -3.62
N VAL A 107 6.27 1.72 -3.70
CA VAL A 107 5.98 0.39 -3.13
C VAL A 107 5.71 0.51 -1.63
N THR A 108 6.58 1.20 -0.89
CA THR A 108 6.42 1.44 0.55
C THR A 108 5.14 2.21 0.85
N THR A 109 4.79 3.20 0.03
CA THR A 109 3.54 3.97 0.16
C THR A 109 2.32 3.06 0.01
N MET A 110 2.33 2.19 -0.99
CA MET A 110 1.21 1.27 -1.24
C MET A 110 1.08 0.23 -0.13
N GLU A 111 2.18 -0.35 0.32
CA GLU A 111 2.18 -1.31 1.44
C GLU A 111 1.62 -0.66 2.71
N ILE A 112 2.13 0.52 3.11
CA ILE A 112 1.65 1.22 4.30
C ILE A 112 0.19 1.64 4.13
N ALA A 113 -0.25 2.03 2.94
CA ALA A 113 -1.66 2.34 2.68
C ALA A 113 -2.55 1.10 2.87
N SER A 114 -2.11 -0.09 2.39
CA SER A 114 -2.84 -1.34 2.60
C SER A 114 -2.96 -1.69 4.09
N TYR A 115 -1.88 -1.52 4.86
CA TYR A 115 -1.94 -1.70 6.32
C TYR A 115 -2.88 -0.69 6.99
N TYR A 116 -2.74 0.59 6.66
CA TYR A 116 -3.60 1.66 7.17
C TYR A 116 -5.09 1.36 6.96
N LEU A 117 -5.45 0.84 5.78
CA LEU A 117 -6.82 0.44 5.46
C LEU A 117 -7.32 -0.75 6.30
N LEU A 118 -6.46 -1.56 6.88
CA LEU A 118 -6.86 -2.74 7.65
C LEU A 118 -6.78 -2.54 9.17
N THR A 119 -5.99 -1.57 9.65
CA THR A 119 -5.67 -1.43 11.08
C THR A 119 -5.93 -0.04 11.66
N GLU A 120 -5.67 1.02 10.89
CA GLU A 120 -5.56 2.39 11.42
C GLU A 120 -6.60 3.36 10.82
N GLN A 121 -7.63 2.84 10.15
CA GLN A 121 -8.70 3.69 9.62
C GLN A 121 -9.41 4.45 10.74
N PRO A 122 -9.80 5.72 10.52
CA PRO A 122 -10.61 6.45 11.47
C PRO A 122 -12.02 5.82 11.58
N ASP A 123 -12.72 6.08 12.69
CA ASP A 123 -14.08 5.55 12.91
C ASP A 123 -15.08 5.92 11.79
N HIS A 124 -14.84 7.05 11.11
CA HIS A 124 -15.65 7.51 9.97
C HIS A 124 -15.26 6.88 8.63
N GLY A 125 -14.27 5.98 8.62
CA GLY A 125 -13.66 5.41 7.42
C GLY A 125 -12.89 6.43 6.60
N VAL A 126 -12.07 5.97 5.65
CA VAL A 126 -11.40 6.88 4.71
C VAL A 126 -12.43 7.55 3.80
N GLN A 127 -12.26 8.85 3.54
CA GLN A 127 -13.15 9.64 2.70
C GLN A 127 -12.46 10.15 1.43
N ASN A 128 -13.24 10.31 0.36
CA ASN A 128 -12.73 10.90 -0.89
C ASN A 128 -12.15 12.30 -0.64
N GLY A 129 -10.95 12.54 -1.15
CA GLY A 129 -10.23 13.80 -0.99
C GLY A 129 -9.32 13.87 0.24
N GLU A 130 -9.36 12.87 1.13
CA GLU A 130 -8.44 12.81 2.27
C GLU A 130 -6.99 12.65 1.82
N GLY A 131 -6.08 13.20 2.63
CA GLY A 131 -4.66 13.20 2.31
C GLY A 131 -3.94 12.06 3.01
N PHE A 132 -3.13 11.32 2.26
CA PHE A 132 -2.28 10.26 2.79
C PHE A 132 -0.80 10.61 2.62
N ARG A 133 0.03 10.30 3.62
CA ARG A 133 1.49 10.38 3.55
C ARG A 133 2.09 9.42 4.58
N ILE A 134 3.19 8.77 4.22
CA ILE A 134 3.89 7.81 5.10
C ILE A 134 4.84 8.48 6.10
N ALA A 135 5.26 9.71 5.82
CA ALA A 135 6.08 10.54 6.70
C ALA A 135 5.76 12.03 6.49
N GLN A 136 6.20 12.88 7.42
CA GLN A 136 5.90 14.33 7.38
C GLN A 136 6.42 15.02 6.10
N ASP A 137 7.60 14.60 5.63
CA ASP A 137 8.33 15.11 4.48
C ASP A 137 8.12 14.29 3.19
N ALA A 138 7.47 13.12 3.28
CA ALA A 138 7.12 12.30 2.13
C ALA A 138 6.08 12.96 1.22
N THR A 139 5.95 12.42 0.01
CA THR A 139 4.93 12.82 -0.97
C THR A 139 3.54 12.74 -0.35
N ARG A 140 2.75 13.82 -0.47
CA ARG A 140 1.34 13.81 -0.08
C ARG A 140 0.49 13.32 -1.24
N TRP A 141 -0.30 12.29 -0.98
CA TRP A 141 -1.28 11.72 -1.89
C TRP A 141 -2.70 12.14 -1.51
N ILE A 142 -3.62 12.12 -2.46
CA ILE A 142 -5.06 12.27 -2.27
C ILE A 142 -5.70 10.92 -2.55
N MET A 143 -6.43 10.38 -1.58
CA MET A 143 -7.17 9.13 -1.71
C MET A 143 -8.57 9.38 -2.26
N ASN A 144 -8.96 8.62 -3.28
CA ASN A 144 -10.32 8.58 -3.78
C ASN A 144 -10.73 7.15 -4.10
N ARG A 145 -11.97 6.79 -3.81
CA ARG A 145 -12.57 5.51 -4.16
C ARG A 145 -12.82 5.43 -5.65
N VAL A 146 -12.51 4.28 -6.24
CA VAL A 146 -12.76 3.93 -7.64
C VAL A 146 -13.33 2.52 -7.68
N GLU A 147 -14.30 2.26 -8.55
CA GLU A 147 -14.86 0.91 -8.74
C GLU A 147 -13.86 -0.01 -9.45
N CYS A 148 -14.03 -1.33 -9.31
CA CYS A 148 -13.19 -2.28 -10.04
C CYS A 148 -13.72 -2.45 -11.47
N GLU A 149 -13.22 -1.64 -12.40
CA GLU A 149 -13.50 -1.77 -13.83
C GLU A 149 -12.44 -2.62 -14.57
N ARG A 150 -11.38 -3.05 -13.85
CA ARG A 150 -10.24 -3.77 -14.41
C ARG A 150 -10.54 -5.23 -14.73
N PHE A 151 -11.49 -5.84 -14.00
CA PHE A 151 -11.86 -7.24 -14.11
C PHE A 151 -13.38 -7.38 -14.16
N GLU A 152 -13.88 -8.35 -14.94
CA GLU A 152 -15.31 -8.68 -14.98
C GLU A 152 -15.79 -9.17 -13.61
N ASP A 153 -17.06 -8.93 -13.25
CA ASP A 153 -17.60 -9.22 -11.91
C ASP A 153 -17.43 -10.69 -11.45
N ASP A 154 -17.37 -11.65 -12.40
CA ASP A 154 -17.18 -13.07 -12.12
C ASP A 154 -15.73 -13.53 -12.18
N ASP A 155 -14.79 -12.63 -12.50
CA ASP A 155 -13.36 -12.89 -12.47
C ASP A 155 -12.87 -12.99 -11.02
N PHE A 156 -12.01 -13.97 -10.72
CA PHE A 156 -11.47 -14.17 -9.38
C PHE A 156 -10.61 -13.00 -8.88
N PHE A 157 -10.05 -12.18 -9.78
CA PHE A 157 -9.32 -10.97 -9.45
C PHE A 157 -10.21 -9.75 -9.19
N HIS A 158 -11.51 -9.83 -9.50
CA HIS A 158 -12.44 -8.74 -9.28
C HIS A 158 -12.54 -8.40 -7.80
N ASN A 159 -12.26 -7.14 -7.48
CA ASN A 159 -12.40 -6.63 -6.13
C ASN A 159 -13.75 -5.91 -6.01
N PRO A 160 -14.79 -6.48 -5.35
CA PRO A 160 -16.09 -5.83 -5.21
C PRO A 160 -16.04 -4.57 -4.34
N TYR A 161 -14.94 -4.35 -3.61
CA TYR A 161 -14.67 -3.12 -2.88
C TYR A 161 -14.03 -2.06 -3.79
N GLY A 162 -13.46 -2.40 -4.93
CA GLY A 162 -12.78 -1.47 -5.83
C GLY A 162 -11.38 -1.12 -5.37
N TYR A 163 -10.99 0.15 -5.58
CA TYR A 163 -9.66 0.68 -5.28
C TYR A 163 -9.71 1.97 -4.45
N TRP A 164 -8.74 2.14 -3.57
CA TRP A 164 -8.32 3.45 -3.09
C TRP A 164 -7.22 3.99 -3.99
N ARG A 165 -7.59 4.89 -4.91
CA ARG A 165 -6.66 5.55 -5.84
C ARG A 165 -5.97 6.73 -5.17
N LEU A 166 -4.64 6.67 -5.09
CA LEU A 166 -3.73 7.69 -4.61
C LEU A 166 -3.22 8.51 -5.80
N THR A 167 -3.54 9.80 -5.81
CA THR A 167 -3.00 10.77 -6.78
C THR A 167 -2.12 11.80 -6.09
N PRO A 168 -1.03 12.30 -6.71
CA PRO A 168 -0.19 13.30 -6.06
C PRO A 168 -0.99 14.57 -5.78
N ALA A 169 -0.96 15.05 -4.54
CA ALA A 169 -1.55 16.33 -4.21
C ALA A 169 -0.96 17.43 -5.09
N ALA A 170 -1.78 18.40 -5.51
CA ALA A 170 -1.27 19.58 -6.19
C ALA A 170 -0.18 20.22 -5.31
N ARG A 171 0.98 20.54 -5.89
CA ARG A 171 2.03 21.27 -5.16
C ARG A 171 1.40 22.55 -4.61
N ASP A 172 1.47 22.75 -3.29
CA ASP A 172 1.11 24.03 -2.70
C ASP A 172 2.03 25.11 -3.30
N PRO A 173 1.50 26.08 -4.06
CA PRO A 173 2.31 27.16 -4.64
C PRO A 173 3.08 27.95 -3.58
N ARG A 174 2.67 27.90 -2.31
CA ARG A 174 3.26 28.65 -1.19
C ARG A 174 4.51 27.99 -0.60
N ARG A 175 4.84 26.75 -0.99
CA ARG A 175 6.08 26.05 -0.59
C ARG A 175 7.21 26.15 -1.62
N GLY A 176 7.19 27.19 -2.46
CA GLY A 176 8.32 27.55 -3.30
C GLY A 176 9.53 28.01 -2.46
N THR A 177 10.55 27.16 -2.38
CA THR A 177 11.96 27.54 -2.21
C THR A 177 12.28 28.52 -1.08
N ARG A 178 12.53 28.00 0.14
CA ARG A 178 13.53 28.64 1.03
C ARG A 178 14.92 28.39 0.44
N LEU A 179 15.24 29.09 -0.66
CA LEU A 179 16.63 29.32 -1.02
C LEU A 179 17.27 30.03 0.17
N LYS A 180 18.25 29.38 0.81
CA LYS A 180 19.13 30.02 1.78
C LYS A 180 19.71 31.26 1.09
N ARG A 181 19.22 32.46 1.45
CA ARG A 181 19.86 33.73 1.11
C ARG A 181 21.28 33.67 1.67
N ARG A 182 22.25 33.29 0.82
CA ARG A 182 23.66 33.57 1.07
C ARG A 182 23.77 35.09 1.11
N ASN A 183 24.03 35.63 2.29
CA ASN A 183 24.32 37.03 2.49
C ASN A 183 25.62 37.38 1.74
N PRO A 184 25.61 38.26 0.72
CA PRO A 184 26.84 38.86 0.25
C PRO A 184 27.20 39.93 1.28
N ARG A 185 28.29 39.73 2.03
CA ARG A 185 28.92 40.83 2.76
C ARG A 185 29.50 41.78 1.71
N THR A 186 28.72 42.77 1.34
CA THR A 186 29.19 43.92 0.57
C THR A 186 30.06 44.78 1.48
N THR A 187 31.28 44.97 1.00
CA THR A 187 32.21 46.04 1.32
C THR A 187 31.53 47.40 1.53
N TYR A 188 31.87 48.09 2.62
CA TYR A 188 31.79 49.55 2.68
C TYR A 188 33.13 50.09 3.15
N GLY A 189 33.72 50.92 2.31
CA GLY A 189 34.91 51.69 2.62
C GLY A 189 34.61 52.93 3.46
N THR A 190 35.73 53.51 3.90
CA THR A 190 36.00 54.92 4.22
C THR A 190 35.25 55.60 5.36
N ARG A 191 36.02 55.89 6.43
CA ARG A 191 35.94 57.20 7.11
C ARG A 191 37.34 57.69 7.52
N ARG A 192 37.73 58.85 6.95
CA ARG A 192 38.75 59.76 7.46
C ARG A 192 38.22 60.49 8.71
N LYS A 193 39.09 60.68 9.71
CA LYS A 193 39.48 61.95 10.38
C LYS A 193 39.81 61.69 11.86
N GLY A 194 40.98 62.18 12.27
CA GLY A 194 41.55 62.09 13.61
C GLY A 194 43.05 61.94 13.48
#